data_AF-A0A955EKN8-F1
#
_entry.id   AF-A0A955EKN8-F1
#
_cell.length_a   1.000
_cell.length_b   1.000
_cell.length_c   1.000
_cell.angle_alpha   90.00
_cell.angle_beta   90.00
_cell.angle_gamma   90.00
#
_symmetry.space_group_name_H-M   'P 1'
#
loop_
_entity.id
_entity.type
_entity.pdbx_description
1 polymer ?
#
loop_
_entity_poly.entity_id
_entity_poly.type
_entity_poly.pdbx_seq_one_letter_code
_entity_poly.pdbx_strand_id
1 'polypeptide(L)' 'MFKDIILFVKYPYTAGVIATMWLGTAIILALNSNLDVINIVLINMAASCVIALLGFRGGQES' A
#
# COMPACT_ATOMS: atom_id res chain seq x y z
N MET A 1 -9.46 9.05 -17.34
CA MET A 1 -9.84 8.97 -15.91
C MET A 1 -10.50 7.64 -15.56
N PHE A 2 -11.73 7.33 -16.00
CA PHE A 2 -12.41 6.08 -15.57
C PHE A 2 -11.71 4.81 -16.06
N LYS A 3 -11.17 4.84 -17.30
CA LYS A 3 -10.35 3.75 -17.84
C LYS A 3 -9.04 3.53 -17.06
N ASP A 4 -8.38 4.60 -16.62
CA ASP A 4 -7.12 4.53 -15.86
C ASP A 4 -7.33 3.93 -14.47
N ILE A 5 -8.44 4.26 -13.83
CA ILE A 5 -8.85 3.66 -12.54
C ILE A 5 -9.08 2.15 -12.70
N ILE A 6 -9.76 1.72 -13.77
CA ILE A 6 -9.98 0.30 -14.06
C ILE A 6 -8.66 -0.42 -14.38
N LEU A 7 -7.72 0.26 -15.04
CA LEU A 7 -6.39 -0.28 -15.35
C LEU A 7 -5.52 -0.42 -14.10
N PHE A 8 -5.62 0.51 -13.14
CA PHE A 8 -4.98 0.42 -11.82
C PHE A 8 -5.51 -0.75 -10.97
N VAL A 9 -6.80 -1.06 -11.08
CA VAL A 9 -7.40 -2.25 -10.45
C VAL A 9 -6.91 -3.54 -11.13
N LYS A 10 -6.61 -3.48 -12.43
CA LYS A 10 -6.20 -4.64 -13.24
C LYS A 10 -4.69 -4.90 -13.24
N TYR A 11 -3.87 -3.87 -13.08
CA TYR A 11 -2.41 -3.92 -12.96
C TYR A 11 -1.97 -3.05 -11.79
N PRO A 12 -1.79 -3.63 -10.59
CA PRO A 12 -1.47 -2.85 -9.41
C PRO A 12 -0.09 -2.22 -9.57
N TYR A 13 -0.06 -0.90 -9.74
CA TYR A 13 1.16 -0.13 -9.61
C TYR A 13 1.63 -0.25 -8.16
N THR A 14 2.83 -0.77 -7.93
CA THR A 14 3.38 -1.07 -6.58
C THR A 14 3.23 0.11 -5.62
N ALA A 15 3.49 1.33 -6.08
CA ALA A 15 3.34 2.53 -5.25
C ALA A 15 1.86 2.85 -4.94
N GLY A 16 0.94 2.53 -5.85
CA GLY A 16 -0.50 2.67 -5.63
C GLY A 16 -1.03 1.72 -4.55
N VAL A 17 -0.53 0.48 -4.54
CA VAL A 17 -0.87 -0.51 -3.48
C VAL A 17 -0.35 -0.05 -2.12
N ILE A 18 0.89 0.44 -2.07
CA ILE A 18 1.45 0.99 -0.83
C ILE A 18 0.62 2.20 -0.37
N ALA A 19 0.29 3.13 -1.27
CA ALA A 19 -0.50 4.31 -0.94
C ALA A 19 -1.88 3.96 -0.37
N THR A 20 -2.62 3.03 -0.98
CA THR A 20 -3.94 2.61 -0.48
C THR A 20 -3.85 1.89 0.87
N MET A 21 -2.78 1.10 1.08
CA MET A 21 -2.52 0.43 2.36
C MET A 21 -2.29 1.44 3.50
N TRP A 22 -1.50 2.48 3.25
CA TRP A 22 -1.27 3.55 4.22
C TRP A 22 -2.55 4.36 4.51
N LEU A 23 -3.34 4.64 3.48
CA LEU A 23 -4.59 5.38 3.63
C LEU A 23 -5.62 4.57 4.43
N GLY A 24 -5.77 3.27 4.14
CA GLY A 24 -6.62 2.38 4.93
C GLY A 24 -6.20 2.29 6.40
N THR A 25 -4.88 2.22 6.64
CA THR A 25 -4.33 2.20 8.00
C THR A 25 -4.63 3.51 8.76
N ALA A 26 -4.52 4.66 8.09
CA ALA A 26 -4.87 5.95 8.67
C ALA A 26 -6.37 6.04 9.03
N ILE A 27 -7.26 5.50 8.19
CA ILE A 27 -8.69 5.44 8.49
C ILE A 27 -8.96 4.56 9.72
N ILE A 28 -8.32 3.40 9.82
CA ILE A 28 -8.49 2.49 10.96
C ILE A 28 -8.02 3.15 12.26
N LEU A 29 -6.88 3.83 12.24
CA LEU A 29 -6.35 4.58 13.39
C LEU A 29 -7.25 5.77 13.78
N ALA A 30 -7.85 6.44 12.80
CA ALA A 30 -8.78 7.53 13.05
C ALA A 30 -10.07 7.04 13.74
N LEU A 31 -10.55 5.85 13.39
CA LEU A 31 -11.73 5.24 14.00
C LEU A 31 -11.43 4.52 15.32
N ASN A 32 -10.21 3.99 15.48
CA ASN A 32 -9.78 3.23 16.66
C ASN A 32 -8.48 3.80 17.23
N SER A 33 -8.62 4.85 18.04
CA SER A 33 -7.51 5.58 18.65
C SER A 33 -6.80 4.81 19.78
N ASN A 34 -7.36 3.67 20.21
CA ASN A 34 -6.81 2.85 21.30
C ASN A 34 -5.74 1.86 20.82
N LEU A 35 -5.50 1.79 19.52
CA LEU A 35 -4.48 0.92 18.94
C LEU A 35 -3.09 1.53 19.09
N ASP A 36 -2.10 0.69 19.34
CA ASP A 36 -0.70 1.10 19.39
C ASP A 36 -0.20 1.51 18.00
N VAL A 37 -0.16 2.83 17.79
CA VAL A 37 0.21 3.47 16.53
C VAL A 37 1.61 3.02 16.08
N ILE A 38 2.54 2.82 17.01
CA ILE A 38 3.92 2.45 16.69
C ILE A 38 3.96 1.06 16.07
N ASN A 39 3.28 0.09 16.68
CA ASN A 39 3.21 -1.29 16.17
C ASN A 39 2.53 -1.35 14.80
N ILE A 40 1.46 -0.58 14.60
CA ILE A 40 0.76 -0.52 13.32
C ILE A 40 1.66 0.06 12.22
N VAL A 41 2.35 1.17 12.50
CA VAL A 41 3.26 1.80 11.53
C VAL A 41 4.40 0.86 11.18
N LEU A 42 4.98 0.14 12.17
CA LEU A 42 6.02 -0.85 11.92
C LEU A 42 5.56 -1.98 11.00
N ILE A 43 4.38 -2.54 11.24
CA ILE A 43 3.79 -3.56 10.37
C ILE A 43 3.57 -3.01 8.97
N ASN A 44 3.05 -1.78 8.87
CA ASN A 44 2.77 -1.14 7.59
C ASN A 44 4.04 -0.85 6.79
N MET A 45 5.12 -0.47 7.46
CA MET A 45 6.46 -0.31 6.86
C MET A 45 7.03 -1.64 6.39
N ALA A 46 6.98 -2.69 7.22
CA ALA A 46 7.46 -4.02 6.85
C ALA A 46 6.70 -4.57 5.63
N ALA A 47 5.37 -4.45 5.62
CA ALA A 47 4.54 -4.83 4.49
C ALA A 47 4.85 -4.01 3.23
N SER A 48 5.09 -2.70 3.37
CA SER A 48 5.51 -1.85 2.26
C SER A 48 6.83 -2.31 1.65
N CYS A 49 7.81 -2.73 2.47
CA CYS A 49 9.06 -3.31 1.99
C CYS A 49 8.82 -4.63 1.23
N VAL A 50 7.96 -5.51 1.74
CA VAL A 50 7.61 -6.77 1.06
C VAL A 50 6.95 -6.49 -0.29
N ILE A 51 5.98 -5.59 -0.33
CA ILE A 51 5.27 -5.20 -1.56
C ILE A 51 6.23 -4.53 -2.54
N ALA A 52 7.13 -3.66 -2.07
CA ALA A 52 8.15 -3.04 -2.91
C ALA A 52 9.10 -4.08 -3.51
N LEU A 53 9.58 -5.04 -2.70
CA LEU A 53 10.44 -6.12 -3.17
C LEU A 53 9.74 -7.00 -4.21
N LEU A 54 8.46 -7.33 -4.03
CA LEU A 54 7.74 -8.16 -4.99
C LEU A 54 7.31 -7.39 -6.24
N GLY A 55 6.83 -6.16 -6.06
CA GLY A 55 6.22 -5.36 -7.12
C GLY A 55 7.21 -4.62 -8.01
N PHE A 56 8.35 -4.14 -7.48
CA PHE A 56 9.35 -3.45 -8.31
C PHE A 56 10.31 -4.42 -9.00
N ARG A 57 10.48 -5.65 -8.51
CA ARG A 57 11.32 -6.66 -9.17
C ARG A 57 10.76 -7.13 -10.52
N GLY A 58 9.45 -6.99 -10.76
CA GLY A 58 8.83 -7.30 -12.06
C GLY A 58 8.97 -6.19 -13.12
N GLY A 59 9.44 -4.99 -12.75
CA GLY A 59 9.60 -3.85 -13.68
C GLY A 59 10.98 -3.73 -14.30
N GLN A 60 11.85 -4.72 -14.10
CA GLN A 60 13.21 -4.74 -14.63
C GLN A 60 13.30 -5.65 -15.87
N GLU A 61 12.37 -5.47 -16.81
CA GLU A 61 12.55 -5.93 -18.20
C GLU A 61 12.57 -4.68 -19.09
N SER A 62 13.63 -4.63 -19.90
CA SER A 62 14.17 -3.50 -20.68
C SER A 62 13.23 -2.85 -21.68
#